data_AF-A0A3D1TMV9-F1
#
_entry.id   AF-A0A3D1TMV9-F1
#
_cell.length_a   1.000
_cell.length_b   1.000
_cell.length_c   1.000
_cell.angle_alpha   90.00
_cell.angle_beta   90.00
_cell.angle_gamma   90.00
#
_symmetry.space_group_name_H-M   'P 1'
#
loop_
_entity.id
_entity.type
_entity.pdbx_description
1 polymer ?
#
loop_
_entity_poly.entity_id
_entity_poly.type
_entity_poly.pdbx_seq_one_letter_code
_entity_poly.pdbx_strand_id
1 'polypeptide(L)'
;MAQQQGLLTITGYVGGQPTQFNREGMPHASSFRLASTRHYFDGRTQQWKDLPTTWITVKAYRGLSESICQSFKKGEPVIVTGVLAAESWVDQNGKQQSKLVMEANAAGHDLSYGVSTFRKLAKKNDSGQQDAQPGQALGRDPYVQAAQQRGETSVNAMDGQSSGVDEQGGSQAGTDSNAAEPLREEFGGDGF
;
A
#
# COMPACT_ATOMS: atom_id res chain seq x y z
N MET A 1 -7.92 -29.89 -17.01
CA MET A 1 -8.64 -28.66 -17.39
C MET A 1 -7.94 -27.51 -16.69
N ALA A 2 -7.11 -26.73 -17.40
CA ALA A 2 -6.49 -25.55 -16.81
C ALA A 2 -7.54 -24.45 -16.73
N GLN A 3 -7.94 -24.06 -15.52
CA GLN A 3 -8.88 -22.95 -15.34
C GLN A 3 -8.08 -21.65 -15.56
N GLN A 4 -8.33 -20.97 -16.69
CA GLN A 4 -7.72 -19.68 -16.96
C GLN A 4 -8.38 -18.64 -16.04
N GLN A 5 -7.73 -18.35 -14.91
CA GLN A 5 -8.16 -17.32 -13.97
C GLN A 5 -7.26 -16.08 -14.15
N GLY A 6 -7.88 -14.93 -14.43
CA GLY A 6 -7.19 -13.65 -14.49
C GLY A 6 -7.07 -13.01 -13.10
N LEU A 7 -5.90 -12.45 -12.80
CA LEU A 7 -5.72 -11.60 -11.63
C LEU A 7 -6.21 -10.19 -11.97
N LEU A 8 -7.16 -9.67 -11.20
CA LEU A 8 -7.71 -8.33 -11.35
C LEU A 8 -7.36 -7.48 -10.13
N THR A 9 -7.09 -6.20 -10.37
CA THR A 9 -6.95 -5.18 -9.33
C THR A 9 -8.12 -4.22 -9.40
N ILE A 10 -8.78 -3.98 -8.26
CA ILE A 10 -9.92 -3.08 -8.15
C ILE A 10 -9.69 -2.15 -6.96
N THR A 11 -9.89 -0.85 -7.20
CA THR A 11 -9.90 0.19 -6.17
C THR A 11 -11.32 0.60 -5.82
N GLY A 12 -11.50 1.08 -4.60
CA GLY A 12 -12.80 1.57 -4.14
C GLY A 12 -12.83 1.77 -2.63
N TYR A 13 -14.03 1.80 -2.08
CA TYR A 13 -14.27 2.03 -0.67
C TYR A 13 -14.88 0.81 0.02
N VAL A 14 -14.50 0.57 1.27
CA VAL A 14 -15.08 -0.47 2.10
C VAL A 14 -16.52 -0.11 2.45
N GLY A 15 -17.50 -0.79 1.85
CA GLY A 15 -18.92 -0.52 2.03
C GLY A 15 -19.50 -0.90 3.39
N GLY A 16 -18.85 -1.83 4.10
CA GLY A 16 -19.26 -2.29 5.43
C GLY A 16 -18.10 -2.91 6.18
N GLN A 17 -18.19 -2.95 7.52
CA GLN A 17 -17.14 -3.51 8.36
C GLN A 17 -16.82 -4.95 7.93
N PRO A 18 -15.54 -5.32 7.70
CA PRO A 18 -15.19 -6.70 7.40
C PRO A 18 -15.62 -7.65 8.50
N THR A 19 -16.38 -8.68 8.14
CA THR A 19 -16.90 -9.69 9.05
C THR A 19 -16.25 -11.04 8.78
N GLN A 20 -15.96 -11.78 9.85
CA GLN A 20 -15.51 -13.18 9.73
C GLN A 20 -16.71 -14.09 9.48
N PHE A 21 -16.55 -15.10 8.63
CA PHE A 21 -17.58 -16.10 8.32
C PHE A 21 -17.05 -17.53 8.38
N ASN A 22 -15.91 -17.74 9.03
CA ASN A 22 -15.32 -19.07 9.20
C ASN A 22 -16.29 -20.03 9.92
N ARG A 23 -16.28 -21.28 9.47
CA ARG A 23 -16.89 -22.40 10.19
C ARG A 23 -15.88 -22.96 11.19
N GLU A 24 -16.36 -23.52 12.29
CA GLU A 24 -15.50 -24.22 13.26
C GLU A 24 -14.60 -25.26 12.56
N GLY A 25 -13.30 -25.23 12.86
CA GLY A 25 -12.29 -26.08 12.23
C GLY A 25 -11.80 -25.65 10.84
N MET A 26 -12.37 -24.59 10.24
CA MET A 26 -11.92 -24.08 8.93
C MET A 26 -10.92 -22.92 9.08
N PRO A 27 -10.04 -22.69 8.08
CA PRO A 27 -9.16 -21.52 8.06
C PRO A 27 -9.94 -20.21 8.21
N HIS A 28 -9.32 -19.21 8.83
CA HIS A 28 -9.90 -17.87 8.95
C HIS A 28 -10.36 -17.36 7.58
N ALA A 29 -11.59 -16.83 7.55
CA ALA A 29 -12.20 -16.31 6.35
C ALA A 29 -13.02 -15.07 6.72
N SER A 30 -12.88 -14.02 5.93
CA SER A 30 -13.61 -12.76 6.12
C SER A 30 -14.09 -12.21 4.80
N SER A 31 -15.16 -11.42 4.89
CA SER A 31 -15.71 -10.74 3.74
C SER A 31 -16.09 -9.31 4.06
N PHE A 32 -16.02 -8.46 3.05
CA PHE A 32 -16.59 -7.13 3.09
C PHE A 32 -17.13 -6.78 1.70
N ARG A 33 -17.94 -5.74 1.63
CA ARG A 33 -18.43 -5.21 0.35
C ARG A 33 -17.51 -4.09 -0.11
N LEU A 34 -17.07 -4.12 -1.37
CA LEU A 34 -16.29 -3.08 -2.01
C LEU A 34 -17.21 -2.26 -2.93
N ALA A 35 -17.19 -0.95 -2.75
CA ALA A 35 -17.86 0.03 -3.61
C ALA A 35 -16.83 0.61 -4.58
N SER A 36 -16.89 0.24 -5.85
CA SER A 36 -16.04 0.79 -6.90
C SER A 36 -16.87 1.77 -7.75
N THR A 37 -16.69 3.06 -7.50
CA THR A 37 -17.32 4.14 -8.27
C THR A 37 -16.34 4.64 -9.31
N ARG A 38 -16.76 4.66 -10.58
CA ARG A 38 -15.96 5.23 -11.67
C ARG A 38 -16.37 6.67 -11.87
N HIS A 39 -15.39 7.55 -12.08
CA HIS A 39 -15.63 8.95 -12.40
C HIS A 39 -15.10 9.22 -13.80
N TYR A 40 -15.78 10.06 -14.57
CA TYR A 40 -15.31 10.53 -15.87
C TYR A 40 -15.43 12.05 -15.94
N PHE A 41 -14.54 12.67 -16.72
CA PHE A 41 -14.59 14.10 -16.98
C PHE A 41 -15.53 14.38 -18.16
N ASP A 42 -16.59 15.16 -17.95
CA ASP A 42 -17.47 15.63 -19.01
C ASP A 42 -16.90 16.92 -19.61
N GLY A 43 -16.34 16.82 -20.81
CA GLY A 43 -15.74 17.96 -21.52
C GLY A 43 -16.71 19.06 -21.91
N ARG A 44 -18.03 18.79 -21.98
CA ARG A 44 -19.04 19.83 -22.28
C ARG A 44 -19.36 20.66 -21.04
N THR A 45 -19.48 20.03 -19.88
CA THR A 45 -19.82 20.73 -18.63
C THR A 45 -18.58 21.09 -17.80
N GLN A 46 -17.38 20.67 -18.21
CA GLN A 46 -16.11 20.88 -17.51
C GLN A 46 -16.17 20.40 -16.04
N GLN A 47 -16.86 19.29 -15.80
CA GLN A 47 -17.10 18.74 -14.46
C GLN A 47 -16.84 17.24 -14.45
N TRP A 48 -16.35 16.75 -13.31
CA TRP A 48 -16.30 15.32 -13.04
C TRP A 48 -17.70 14.80 -12.72
N LYS A 49 -18.04 13.66 -13.31
CA LYS A 49 -19.32 12.98 -13.11
C LYS A 49 -19.11 11.55 -12.69
N ASP A 50 -19.99 11.11 -11.80
CA ASP A 50 -19.98 9.77 -11.24
C ASP A 50 -20.79 8.83 -12.13
N LEU A 51 -20.22 7.67 -12.42
CA LEU A 51 -20.93 6.54 -13.00
C LEU A 51 -21.53 5.67 -11.88
N PRO A 52 -22.50 4.81 -12.22
CA PRO A 52 -23.06 3.87 -11.25
C PRO A 52 -21.98 3.05 -10.54
N THR A 53 -22.07 2.99 -9.20
CA THR A 53 -21.16 2.22 -8.36
C THR A 53 -21.31 0.73 -8.64
N THR A 54 -20.19 0.08 -8.94
CA THR A 54 -20.11 -1.38 -9.01
C THR A 54 -19.82 -1.92 -7.62
N TRP A 55 -20.73 -2.75 -7.12
CA TRP A 55 -20.57 -3.40 -5.82
C TRP A 55 -20.00 -4.81 -6.01
N ILE A 56 -18.97 -5.16 -5.23
CA ILE A 56 -18.30 -6.47 -5.29
C ILE A 56 -18.12 -7.02 -3.86
N THR A 57 -18.27 -8.32 -3.66
CA THR A 57 -17.97 -8.95 -2.35
C THR A 57 -16.53 -9.38 -2.42
N VAL A 58 -15.71 -8.87 -1.53
CA VAL A 58 -14.34 -9.34 -1.39
C VAL A 58 -14.33 -10.42 -0.33
N LYS A 59 -13.78 -11.59 -0.66
CA LYS A 59 -13.50 -12.68 0.28
C LYS A 59 -11.99 -12.79 0.45
N ALA A 60 -11.55 -12.90 1.70
CA ALA A 60 -10.16 -13.13 2.04
C ALA A 60 -10.04 -14.32 2.98
N TYR A 61 -8.91 -15.01 2.90
CA TYR A 61 -8.66 -16.26 3.62
C TYR A 61 -7.33 -16.20 4.40
N ARG A 62 -7.21 -17.06 5.41
CA ARG A 62 -6.00 -17.23 6.25
C ARG A 62 -5.54 -15.89 6.84
N GLY A 63 -4.23 -15.64 6.91
CA GLY A 63 -3.69 -14.41 7.51
C GLY A 63 -4.13 -13.11 6.85
N LEU A 64 -4.50 -13.13 5.55
CA LEU A 64 -5.06 -11.95 4.90
C LEU A 64 -6.43 -11.59 5.49
N SER A 65 -7.24 -12.59 5.81
CA SER A 65 -8.53 -12.39 6.47
C SER A 65 -8.39 -11.66 7.80
N GLU A 66 -7.46 -12.12 8.65
CA GLU A 66 -7.18 -11.52 9.95
C GLU A 66 -6.65 -10.09 9.81
N SER A 67 -5.73 -9.87 8.88
CA SER A 67 -5.15 -8.56 8.61
C SER A 67 -6.22 -7.57 8.16
N ILE A 68 -7.09 -7.96 7.22
CA ILE A 68 -8.20 -7.12 6.74
C ILE A 68 -9.16 -6.74 7.88
N CYS A 69 -9.53 -7.70 8.73
CA CYS A 69 -10.41 -7.41 9.87
C CYS A 69 -9.79 -6.43 10.88
N GLN A 70 -8.47 -6.40 11.02
CA GLN A 70 -7.75 -5.47 11.91
C GLN A 70 -7.42 -4.13 11.25
N SER A 71 -7.26 -4.10 9.93
CA SER A 71 -6.79 -2.94 9.18
C SER A 71 -7.90 -2.10 8.60
N PHE A 72 -9.00 -2.70 8.12
CA PHE A 72 -10.02 -1.99 7.35
C PHE A 72 -11.24 -1.66 8.18
N LYS A 73 -11.80 -0.47 7.93
CA LYS A 73 -13.09 -0.01 8.44
C LYS A 73 -14.00 0.43 7.31
N LYS A 74 -15.30 0.47 7.60
CA LYS A 74 -16.29 1.03 6.68
C LYS A 74 -15.92 2.46 6.28
N GLY A 75 -16.00 2.75 4.99
CA GLY A 75 -15.72 4.04 4.38
C GLY A 75 -14.27 4.27 4.00
N GLU A 76 -13.35 3.36 4.34
CA GLU A 76 -11.93 3.53 4.04
C GLU A 76 -11.62 3.18 2.57
N PRO A 77 -10.70 3.91 1.93
CA PRO A 77 -10.26 3.67 0.57
C PRO A 77 -9.26 2.50 0.53
N VAL A 78 -9.49 1.55 -0.37
CA VAL A 78 -8.70 0.32 -0.47
C VAL A 78 -8.42 -0.07 -1.91
N ILE A 79 -7.30 -0.76 -2.09
CA ILE A 79 -6.92 -1.48 -3.30
C ILE A 79 -6.94 -2.98 -3.02
N VAL A 80 -7.61 -3.75 -3.87
CA VAL A 80 -7.73 -5.20 -3.73
C VAL A 80 -7.28 -5.86 -5.03
N THR A 81 -6.45 -6.89 -4.91
CA THR A 81 -6.01 -7.70 -6.05
C THR A 81 -6.36 -9.16 -5.81
N GLY A 82 -6.95 -9.81 -6.81
CA GLY A 82 -7.47 -11.16 -6.64
C GLY A 82 -8.12 -11.72 -7.90
N VAL A 83 -8.80 -12.85 -7.75
CA VAL A 83 -9.55 -13.48 -8.85
C VAL A 83 -11.01 -13.06 -8.77
N LEU A 84 -11.56 -12.57 -9.88
CA LEU A 84 -12.97 -12.21 -9.97
C LEU A 84 -13.80 -13.40 -10.46
N ALA A 85 -14.90 -13.68 -9.76
CA ALA A 85 -15.86 -14.72 -10.07
C ALA A 85 -17.30 -14.19 -9.96
N ALA A 86 -18.21 -14.82 -10.71
CA ALA A 86 -19.64 -14.65 -10.54
C ALA A 86 -20.18 -15.84 -9.75
N GLU A 87 -20.71 -15.59 -8.55
CA GLU A 87 -21.39 -16.62 -7.74
C GLU A 87 -22.89 -16.55 -8.00
N SER A 88 -23.46 -17.64 -8.48
CA SER A 88 -24.89 -17.77 -8.73
C SER A 88 -25.56 -18.59 -7.62
N TRP A 89 -26.76 -18.20 -7.21
CA TRP A 89 -27.60 -18.96 -6.28
C TRP A 89 -29.07 -18.84 -6.67
N VAL A 90 -29.90 -19.74 -6.16
CA VAL A 90 -31.36 -19.67 -6.32
C VAL A 90 -31.94 -19.03 -5.07
N ASP A 91 -32.75 -17.99 -5.23
CA ASP A 91 -33.45 -17.35 -4.12
C ASP A 91 -34.67 -18.16 -3.66
N GLN A 92 -35.32 -17.72 -2.58
CA GLN A 92 -36.50 -18.40 -2.02
C GLN A 92 -37.69 -18.44 -2.99
N ASN A 93 -37.71 -17.56 -4.00
CA ASN A 93 -38.74 -17.49 -5.03
C ASN A 93 -38.39 -18.35 -6.26
N GLY A 94 -37.32 -19.14 -6.21
CA GLY A 94 -36.86 -19.97 -7.31
C GLY A 94 -36.13 -19.21 -8.42
N LYS A 95 -35.83 -17.92 -8.24
CA LYS A 95 -35.14 -17.11 -9.25
C LYS A 95 -33.62 -17.22 -9.09
N GLN A 96 -32.94 -17.39 -10.22
CA GLN A 96 -31.48 -17.38 -10.24
C GLN A 96 -30.96 -15.96 -10.07
N GLN A 97 -30.11 -15.78 -9.05
CA GLN A 97 -29.42 -14.54 -8.74
C GLN A 97 -27.93 -14.75 -8.96
N SER A 98 -27.20 -13.67 -9.24
CA SER A 98 -25.75 -13.69 -9.38
C SER A 98 -25.15 -12.47 -8.69
N LYS A 99 -23.95 -12.65 -8.12
CA LYS A 99 -23.17 -11.58 -7.49
C LYS A 99 -21.72 -11.69 -7.93
N LEU A 100 -21.10 -10.52 -8.08
CA LEU A 100 -19.66 -10.42 -8.26
C LEU A 100 -18.95 -10.66 -6.93
N VAL A 101 -18.00 -11.58 -6.94
CA VAL A 101 -17.14 -11.94 -5.82
C VAL A 101 -15.70 -11.87 -6.28
N MET A 102 -14.86 -11.22 -5.49
CA MET A 102 -13.42 -11.23 -5.66
C MET A 102 -12.79 -12.03 -4.52
N GLU A 103 -12.08 -13.09 -4.86
CA GLU A 103 -11.20 -13.79 -3.92
C GLU A 103 -9.87 -13.06 -3.88
N ALA A 104 -9.58 -12.40 -2.76
CA ALA A 104 -8.42 -11.55 -2.61
C ALA A 104 -7.15 -12.36 -2.37
N ASN A 105 -6.12 -12.06 -3.17
CA ASN A 105 -4.75 -12.51 -2.97
C ASN A 105 -3.93 -11.47 -2.19
N ALA A 106 -4.24 -10.18 -2.39
CA ALA A 106 -3.64 -9.06 -1.69
C ALA A 106 -4.66 -7.92 -1.51
N ALA A 107 -4.54 -7.17 -0.42
CA ALA A 107 -5.33 -5.97 -0.19
C ALA A 107 -4.54 -4.97 0.67
N GLY A 108 -4.77 -3.68 0.45
CA GLY A 108 -4.19 -2.60 1.26
C GLY A 108 -5.04 -1.34 1.23
N HIS A 109 -4.73 -0.39 2.11
CA HIS A 109 -5.28 0.96 2.02
C HIS A 109 -4.77 1.66 0.76
N ASP A 110 -5.63 2.42 0.11
CA ASP A 110 -5.23 3.30 -0.99
C ASP A 110 -4.69 4.60 -0.41
N LEU A 111 -3.36 4.74 -0.47
CA LEU A 111 -2.63 5.86 0.12
C LEU A 111 -2.79 7.16 -0.68
N SER A 112 -3.43 7.12 -1.85
CA SER A 112 -3.81 8.34 -2.60
C SER A 112 -4.80 9.21 -1.81
N TYR A 113 -5.46 8.63 -0.80
CA TYR A 113 -6.51 9.26 -0.01
C TYR A 113 -6.16 9.37 1.49
N GLY A 114 -4.96 8.96 1.91
CA GLY A 114 -4.59 9.02 3.33
C GLY A 114 -3.31 8.29 3.71
N VAL A 115 -3.06 8.24 5.02
CA VAL A 115 -1.86 7.62 5.61
C VAL A 115 -2.28 6.37 6.39
N SER A 116 -1.45 5.32 6.33
CA SER A 116 -1.65 4.08 7.10
C SER A 116 -0.35 3.71 7.84
N THR A 117 -0.49 3.07 9.01
CA THR A 117 0.64 2.59 9.81
C THR A 117 0.70 1.07 9.75
N PHE A 118 1.82 0.54 9.31
CA PHE A 118 2.03 -0.90 9.20
C PHE A 118 2.61 -1.50 10.47
N ARG A 119 2.06 -2.64 10.91
CA ARG A 119 2.68 -3.52 11.91
C ARG A 119 2.65 -4.96 11.40
N LYS A 120 3.66 -5.75 11.76
CA LYS A 120 3.64 -7.19 11.49
C LYS A 120 2.66 -7.88 12.43
N LEU A 121 1.86 -8.80 11.89
CA LEU A 121 1.08 -9.70 12.71
C LEU A 121 2.06 -10.61 13.47
N ALA A 122 1.88 -10.73 14.79
CA ALA A 122 2.64 -11.69 15.57
C ALA A 122 2.28 -13.09 15.05
N LYS A 123 3.25 -13.82 14.50
CA LYS A 123 3.06 -15.25 14.27
C LYS A 123 2.87 -15.87 15.64
N LYS A 124 1.76 -16.58 15.84
CA LYS A 124 1.59 -17.42 17.02
C LYS A 124 2.64 -18.53 16.89
N ASN A 125 3.84 -18.28 17.43
CA ASN A 125 4.85 -19.31 17.56
C ASN A 125 4.20 -20.37 18.44
N ASP A 126 4.06 -21.57 17.91
CA ASP A 126 3.80 -22.75 18.71
C ASP A 126 5.06 -23.00 19.54
N SER A 127 5.24 -22.21 20.61
CA SER A 127 6.35 -22.36 21.54
C SER A 127 6.01 -23.47 22.53
N GLY A 128 5.94 -24.69 22.00
CA GLY A 128 6.30 -25.89 22.73
C GLY A 128 7.78 -26.17 22.48
N GLN A 129 8.60 -26.01 23.52
CA GLN A 129 9.99 -26.49 23.64
C GLN A 129 11.06 -25.85 22.76
N GLN A 130 11.83 -24.92 23.35
CA GLN A 130 13.23 -25.20 23.71
C GLN A 130 13.79 -24.05 24.55
N ASP A 131 14.14 -24.39 25.79
CA ASP A 131 15.04 -23.61 26.63
C ASP A 131 16.41 -23.48 25.93
N ALA A 132 16.80 -22.26 25.59
CA ALA A 132 18.20 -21.90 25.38
C ALA A 132 18.41 -20.46 25.88
N GLN A 133 19.29 -20.34 26.88
CA GLN A 133 19.64 -19.11 27.59
C GLN A 133 20.17 -17.99 26.68
N PRO A 134 20.03 -16.70 27.09
CA PRO A 134 20.46 -15.56 26.30
C PRO A 134 21.97 -15.32 26.43
N GLY A 135 22.71 -15.59 25.36
CA GLY A 135 24.09 -15.16 25.15
C GLY A 135 24.14 -13.94 24.22
N GLN A 136 24.71 -12.85 24.72
CA GLN A 136 24.86 -11.55 24.07
C GLN A 136 25.62 -11.63 22.73
N ALA A 137 25.08 -11.03 21.66
CA ALA A 137 25.85 -10.62 20.48
C ALA A 137 25.23 -9.36 19.86
N LEU A 138 25.69 -8.21 20.34
CA LEU A 138 25.50 -6.92 19.69
C LEU A 138 26.49 -6.82 18.51
N GLY A 139 25.98 -6.44 17.33
CA GLY A 139 26.76 -5.77 16.28
C GLY A 139 27.47 -6.67 15.27
N ARG A 140 26.77 -7.07 14.21
CA ARG A 140 27.41 -7.29 12.90
C ARG A 140 26.52 -6.74 11.79
N ASP A 141 26.96 -5.63 11.23
CA ASP A 141 26.40 -5.03 10.02
C ASP A 141 26.94 -5.79 8.78
N PRO A 142 26.08 -6.43 7.96
CA PRO A 142 26.50 -7.31 6.87
C PRO A 142 27.14 -6.57 5.68
N TYR A 143 27.24 -5.24 5.70
CA TYR A 143 27.75 -4.46 4.57
C TYR A 143 29.29 -4.30 4.55
N VAL A 144 30.01 -4.58 5.64
CA VAL A 144 31.44 -4.27 5.77
C VAL A 144 32.36 -5.32 5.10
N GLN A 145 31.84 -6.49 4.72
CA GLN A 145 32.69 -7.59 4.21
C GLN A 145 33.03 -7.50 2.71
N ALA A 146 32.40 -6.61 1.94
CA ALA A 146 32.63 -6.52 0.50
C ALA A 146 33.86 -5.69 0.07
N ALA A 147 34.50 -4.97 1.00
CA ALA A 147 35.59 -4.04 0.67
C ALA A 147 37.02 -4.63 0.79
N GLN A 148 37.18 -5.87 1.26
CA GLN A 148 38.51 -6.45 1.54
C GLN A 148 39.01 -7.50 0.53
N GLN A 149 38.31 -7.72 -0.58
CA GLN A 149 38.70 -8.74 -1.58
C GLN A 149 39.13 -8.20 -2.94
N ARG A 150 39.32 -6.88 -3.10
CA ARG A 150 40.03 -6.33 -4.26
C ARG A 150 41.42 -5.85 -3.86
N GLY A 151 42.35 -6.80 -3.88
CA GLY A 151 43.78 -6.49 -3.94
C GLY A 151 44.12 -6.05 -5.35
N GLU A 152 44.69 -4.85 -5.48
CA GLU A 152 45.43 -4.44 -6.68
C GLU A 152 46.73 -3.76 -6.23
N THR A 153 47.82 -4.48 -6.48
CA THR A 153 49.07 -3.99 -7.06
C THR A 153 49.67 -2.67 -6.56
N SER A 154 50.77 -2.85 -5.83
CA SER A 154 51.94 -1.98 -5.67
C SER A 154 52.13 -0.90 -6.75
N VAL A 155 52.13 0.36 -6.32
CA VAL A 155 52.80 1.47 -7.03
C VAL A 155 53.90 2.04 -6.13
N ASN A 156 55.09 2.14 -6.72
CA ASN A 156 56.33 2.55 -6.09
C ASN A 156 56.26 3.99 -5.54
N ALA A 157 56.97 4.17 -4.43
CA ALA A 157 57.38 5.46 -3.90
C ALA A 157 58.28 6.21 -4.90
N MET A 158 58.05 7.51 -5.06
CA MET A 158 59.05 8.44 -5.56
C MET A 158 58.81 9.80 -4.88
N ASP A 159 59.77 10.20 -4.06
CA ASP A 159 59.89 11.51 -3.43
C ASP A 159 59.95 12.63 -4.47
N GLY A 160 59.35 13.78 -4.15
CA GLY A 160 59.45 15.01 -4.94
C GLY A 160 58.97 16.22 -4.15
N GLN A 161 59.93 17.02 -3.68
CA GLN A 161 59.78 18.20 -2.83
C GLN A 161 59.09 19.40 -3.52
N SER A 162 58.56 20.27 -2.65
CA SER A 162 58.72 21.73 -2.65
C SER A 162 57.57 22.63 -3.15
N SER A 163 57.13 23.45 -2.19
CA SER A 163 56.88 24.89 -2.24
C SER A 163 55.45 25.37 -2.49
N GLY A 164 54.97 26.12 -1.51
CA GLY A 164 53.63 26.70 -1.44
C GLY A 164 53.47 27.99 -2.23
N VAL A 165 52.21 28.42 -2.28
CA VAL A 165 51.81 29.82 -2.38
C VAL A 165 50.42 29.96 -1.76
N ASP A 166 50.33 30.93 -0.87
CA ASP A 166 49.16 31.32 -0.11
C ASP A 166 48.16 32.18 -0.91
N GLU A 167 46.97 32.29 -0.32
CA GLU A 167 46.09 33.45 -0.28
C GLU A 167 45.05 33.78 -1.38
N GLN A 168 43.80 33.77 -0.89
CA GLN A 168 42.75 34.80 -1.01
C GLN A 168 41.96 35.01 -2.31
N GLY A 169 40.63 34.90 -2.13
CA GLY A 169 39.71 35.97 -2.53
C GLY A 169 38.51 35.56 -3.38
N GLY A 170 37.31 35.95 -2.95
CA GLY A 170 36.24 36.33 -3.89
C GLY A 170 34.87 35.66 -3.70
N SER A 171 34.01 36.32 -2.94
CA SER A 171 32.56 36.10 -2.82
C SER A 171 31.78 36.47 -4.09
N GLN A 172 30.66 35.78 -4.34
CA GLN A 172 29.32 36.31 -4.74
C GLN A 172 28.43 35.11 -5.15
N ALA A 173 27.39 34.73 -4.40
CA ALA A 173 26.08 35.37 -4.25
C ALA A 173 25.33 35.53 -5.59
N GLY A 174 24.55 34.50 -5.94
CA GLY A 174 23.50 34.55 -6.96
C GLY A 174 22.16 34.21 -6.30
N THR A 175 21.29 35.20 -6.21
CA THR A 175 19.96 35.19 -5.60
C THR A 175 18.90 34.74 -6.61
N ASP A 176 18.22 33.63 -6.36
CA ASP A 176 16.95 33.31 -7.02
C ASP A 176 15.79 33.77 -6.12
N SER A 177 15.21 34.92 -6.48
CA SER A 177 13.98 35.45 -5.88
C SER A 177 12.78 34.69 -6.41
N ASN A 178 12.25 33.76 -5.62
CA ASN A 178 10.93 33.16 -5.83
C ASN A 178 9.92 33.91 -4.93
N ALA A 179 9.10 34.78 -5.53
CA ALA A 179 8.00 35.44 -4.87
C ALA A 179 6.79 35.48 -5.83
N ALA A 180 5.83 34.59 -5.60
CA ALA A 180 4.47 34.75 -6.06
C ALA A 180 3.55 34.40 -4.88
N GLU A 181 2.98 35.44 -4.28
CA GLU A 181 1.97 35.37 -3.21
C GLU A 181 0.65 34.78 -3.73
N PRO A 182 -0.13 34.08 -2.89
CA PRO A 182 -1.51 33.72 -3.21
C PRO A 182 -2.47 34.85 -2.82
N LEU A 183 -3.23 35.36 -3.80
CA LEU A 183 -4.37 36.24 -3.56
C LEU A 183 -5.49 35.46 -2.82
N ARG A 184 -5.80 35.95 -1.63
CA ARG A 184 -7.00 35.66 -0.85
C ARG A 184 -7.97 36.84 -0.96
N GLU A 185 -9.24 36.59 -0.58
CA GLU A 185 -10.33 37.55 -0.30
C GLU A 185 -11.14 38.03 -1.54
N GLU A 186 -12.49 38.04 -1.60
CA GLU A 186 -13.59 37.72 -0.68
C GLU A 186 -14.84 37.33 -1.49
N PHE A 187 -15.71 36.48 -0.94
CA PHE A 187 -17.13 36.44 -1.35
C PHE A 187 -18.00 36.80 -0.14
N GLY A 188 -18.37 38.09 -0.09
CA GLY A 188 -19.49 38.60 0.69
C GLY A 188 -20.83 38.16 0.08
N GLY A 189 -21.81 37.98 0.95
CA GLY A 189 -23.13 37.45 0.63
C GLY A 189 -24.10 38.45 0.00
N ASP A 190 -25.26 37.88 -0.36
CA ASP A 190 -26.63 38.37 -0.16
C ASP A 190 -27.52 38.23 -1.41
N GLY A 191 -28.47 37.30 -1.27
CA GLY A 191 -29.90 37.48 -1.54
C GLY A 191 -30.35 37.86 -2.95
N PHE A 192 -31.01 36.92 -3.63
CA PHE A 192 -32.39 37.01 -4.13
C PHE A 192 -32.93 35.60 -4.41
#